data_AF-A0A423S4Q4-F1
#
_entry.id   AF-A0A423S4Q4-F1
#
_cell.length_a   1.000
_cell.length_b   1.000
_cell.length_c   1.000
_cell.angle_alpha   90.00
_cell.angle_beta   90.00
_cell.angle_gamma   90.00
#
_symmetry.space_group_name_H-M   'P 1'
#
loop_
_entity.id
_entity.type
_entity.pdbx_description
1 polymer ?
#
loop_
_entity_poly.entity_id
_entity_poly.type
_entity_poly.pdbx_seq_one_letter_code
_entity_poly.pdbx_strand_id
1 'polypeptide(L)'
;MANTPTSPQPLTFTDEEIDYLGRTADALSAYIGKPVLAEIIDADETGFEWVVFGIPLDVADDAENHVIVAIGGQNARIIGNKGGIDIKDEVYDCEYLWAIQLSDLEGVRFIKVDHEGEEVAWSDDIGGILPFELSDEPLPDIDEEDDDDSGDEDNADDTFSPHRAPPGLH
;
A
#
# COMPACT_ATOMS: atom_id res chain seq x y z
N MET A 1 17.55 31.11 34.87
CA MET A 1 16.84 30.51 33.71
C MET A 1 17.29 29.06 33.69
N ALA A 2 16.44 28.13 34.12
CA ALA A 2 16.79 26.73 34.15
C ALA A 2 16.70 26.20 32.72
N ASN A 3 17.85 25.86 32.11
CA ASN A 3 17.87 25.04 30.90
C ASN A 3 17.50 23.63 31.36
N THR A 4 16.22 23.29 31.24
CA THR A 4 15.80 21.89 31.26
C THR A 4 16.54 21.19 30.12
N PRO A 5 17.25 20.07 30.35
CA PRO A 5 17.58 19.20 29.24
C PRO A 5 16.25 18.69 28.72
N THR A 6 15.76 19.24 27.60
CA THR A 6 14.70 18.60 26.81
C THR A 6 15.24 17.20 26.53
N SER A 7 14.71 16.20 27.23
CA SER A 7 15.01 14.81 26.88
C SER A 7 14.76 14.68 25.39
N PRO A 8 15.68 14.09 24.60
CA PRO A 8 15.38 13.79 23.22
C PRO A 8 14.13 12.91 23.27
N GLN A 9 12.99 13.46 22.86
CA GLN A 9 11.81 12.64 22.72
C GLN A 9 12.21 11.57 21.70
N PRO A 10 11.94 10.29 21.97
CA PRO A 10 12.24 9.26 21.01
C PRO A 10 11.54 9.67 19.69
N LEU A 11 12.31 9.69 18.60
CA LEU A 11 11.79 9.99 17.28
C LEU A 11 10.94 8.80 16.83
N THR A 12 9.71 8.78 17.32
CA THR A 12 8.70 7.76 17.07
C THR A 12 7.48 8.41 16.45
N PHE A 13 6.80 7.65 15.61
CA PHE A 13 5.51 7.96 15.05
C PHE A 13 4.46 8.00 16.16
N THR A 14 3.60 9.01 16.08
CA THR A 14 2.39 9.18 16.86
C THR A 14 1.30 8.26 16.33
N ASP A 15 0.30 7.93 17.15
CA ASP A 15 -0.83 7.09 16.72
C ASP A 15 -1.56 7.66 15.49
N GLU A 16 -1.63 8.99 15.37
CA GLU A 16 -2.22 9.66 14.20
C GLU A 16 -1.39 9.42 12.93
N GLU A 17 -0.06 9.62 12.99
CA GLU A 17 0.84 9.33 11.86
C GLU A 17 0.77 7.86 11.45
N ILE A 18 0.66 6.94 12.43
CA ILE A 18 0.52 5.51 12.19
C ILE A 18 -0.78 5.18 11.46
N ASP A 19 -1.91 5.80 11.85
CA ASP A 19 -3.19 5.64 11.16
C ASP A 19 -3.10 6.12 9.70
N TYR A 20 -2.47 7.28 9.46
CA TYR A 20 -2.23 7.81 8.12
C TYR A 20 -1.37 6.88 7.25
N LEU A 21 -0.30 6.32 7.81
CA LEU A 21 0.56 5.36 7.13
C LEU A 21 -0.19 4.07 6.81
N GLY A 22 -0.99 3.56 7.75
CA GLY A 22 -1.85 2.39 7.56
C GLY A 22 -2.86 2.60 6.43
N ARG A 23 -3.59 3.72 6.44
CA ARG A 23 -4.51 4.10 5.35
C ARG A 23 -3.81 4.22 4.00
N THR A 24 -2.55 4.69 3.99
CA THR A 24 -1.75 4.75 2.76
C THR A 24 -1.42 3.36 2.24
N ALA A 25 -1.05 2.43 3.12
CA ALA A 25 -0.82 1.03 2.74
C ALA A 25 -2.08 0.40 2.13
N ASP A 26 -3.25 0.69 2.72
CA ASP A 26 -4.53 0.17 2.23
C ASP A 26 -4.92 0.79 0.87
N ALA A 27 -4.72 2.10 0.71
CA ALA A 27 -4.94 2.78 -0.57
C ALA A 27 -3.99 2.26 -1.66
N LEU A 28 -2.73 2.02 -1.32
CA LEU A 28 -1.76 1.38 -2.21
C LEU A 28 -2.19 -0.03 -2.59
N SER A 29 -2.69 -0.80 -1.62
CA SER A 29 -3.18 -2.16 -1.88
C SER A 29 -4.32 -2.15 -2.89
N ALA A 30 -5.28 -1.24 -2.72
CA ALA A 30 -6.40 -1.07 -3.64
C ALA A 30 -5.95 -0.58 -5.03
N TYR A 31 -4.96 0.33 -5.08
CA TYR A 31 -4.45 0.88 -6.33
C TYR A 31 -3.62 -0.12 -7.14
N ILE A 32 -2.73 -0.88 -6.48
CA ILE A 32 -1.86 -1.88 -7.10
C ILE A 32 -2.62 -3.17 -7.43
N GLY A 33 -3.66 -3.49 -6.64
CA GLY A 33 -4.38 -4.75 -6.73
C GLY A 33 -3.62 -5.93 -6.10
N LYS A 34 -2.57 -5.66 -5.30
CA LYS A 34 -1.82 -6.63 -4.51
C LYS A 34 -1.83 -6.18 -3.04
N PRO A 35 -1.76 -7.10 -2.06
CA PRO A 35 -1.65 -6.71 -0.65
C PRO A 35 -0.35 -5.91 -0.42
N VAL A 36 -0.45 -4.77 0.25
CA VAL A 36 0.71 -3.96 0.66
C VAL A 36 0.80 -3.99 2.17
N LEU A 37 1.97 -4.36 2.67
CA LEU A 37 2.30 -4.40 4.09
C LEU A 37 3.11 -3.17 4.44
N ALA A 38 2.76 -2.57 5.57
CA ALA A 38 3.52 -1.50 6.18
C ALA A 38 3.99 -1.96 7.56
N GLU A 39 5.30 -1.95 7.78
CA GLU A 39 5.92 -2.34 9.05
C GLU A 39 6.67 -1.16 9.65
N ILE A 40 6.46 -0.93 10.94
CA ILE A 40 7.25 0.02 11.71
C ILE A 40 8.46 -0.70 12.31
N ILE A 41 9.65 -0.19 12.01
CA ILE A 41 10.92 -0.61 12.60
C ILE A 41 11.28 0.40 13.69
N ASP A 42 11.35 -0.08 14.92
CA ASP A 42 11.64 0.75 16.09
C ASP A 42 13.02 1.43 16.03
N ALA A 43 13.10 2.61 16.66
CA ALA A 43 14.34 3.38 16.76
C ALA A 43 15.47 2.68 17.52
N ASP A 44 15.17 1.64 18.32
CA ASP A 44 16.19 0.87 19.04
C ASP A 44 17.05 0.04 18.09
N GLU A 45 16.51 -0.38 16.93
CA GLU A 45 17.26 -1.19 15.95
C GLU A 45 18.13 -0.35 15.02
N THR A 46 17.63 0.81 14.57
CA THR A 46 18.29 1.60 13.51
C THR A 46 18.72 3.01 13.95
N GLY A 47 18.36 3.42 15.17
CA GLY A 47 18.60 4.76 15.73
C GLY A 47 17.45 5.74 15.52
N PHE A 48 16.59 5.51 14.54
CA PHE A 48 15.40 6.31 14.23
C PHE A 48 14.23 5.37 13.96
N GLU A 49 12.97 5.80 14.13
CA GLU A 49 11.86 4.95 13.74
C GLU A 49 11.62 5.04 12.23
N TRP A 50 11.42 3.89 11.58
CA TRP A 50 11.16 3.79 10.15
C TRP A 50 9.84 3.08 9.92
N VAL A 51 9.21 3.39 8.80
CA VAL A 51 8.12 2.59 8.26
C VAL A 51 8.50 2.11 6.88
N VAL A 52 8.41 0.81 6.65
CA VAL A 52 8.75 0.16 5.39
C VAL A 52 7.48 -0.34 4.73
N PHE A 53 7.32 -0.05 3.45
CA PHE A 53 6.22 -0.55 2.63
C PHE A 53 6.73 -1.61 1.68
N GLY A 54 6.06 -2.77 1.66
CA GLY A 54 6.41 -3.85 0.77
C GLY A 54 5.23 -4.72 0.36
N ILE A 55 5.37 -5.40 -0.77
CA ILE A 55 4.38 -6.34 -1.30
C ILE A 55 4.86 -7.75 -1.01
N PRO A 56 4.11 -8.60 -0.28
CA PRO A 56 4.51 -9.98 -0.07
C PRO A 56 4.58 -10.69 -1.42
N LEU A 57 5.74 -11.30 -1.69
CA LEU A 57 5.98 -12.06 -2.89
C LEU A 57 5.40 -13.47 -2.74
N ASP A 58 4.85 -13.99 -3.83
CA ASP A 58 4.46 -15.39 -3.90
C ASP A 58 5.67 -16.27 -4.30
N VAL A 59 5.59 -17.56 -4.05
CA VAL A 59 6.64 -18.54 -4.42
C VAL A 59 6.95 -18.57 -5.92
N ALA A 60 6.08 -18.00 -6.74
CA ALA A 60 6.25 -17.87 -8.20
C ALA A 60 6.85 -16.53 -8.65
N ASP A 61 7.05 -15.56 -7.75
CA ASP A 61 7.60 -14.25 -8.10
C ASP A 61 9.14 -14.29 -8.18
N ASP A 62 9.68 -13.60 -9.19
CA ASP A 62 11.12 -13.64 -9.52
C ASP A 62 11.86 -12.59 -8.69
N ALA A 63 12.34 -12.99 -7.52
CA ALA A 63 13.03 -12.14 -6.55
C ALA A 63 14.37 -11.54 -7.04
N GLU A 64 14.88 -11.94 -8.21
CA GLU A 64 16.24 -11.61 -8.66
C GLU A 64 16.40 -10.17 -9.18
N ASN A 65 15.31 -9.45 -9.47
CA ASN A 65 15.35 -8.04 -9.93
C ASN A 65 14.84 -7.03 -8.89
N HIS A 66 14.43 -7.48 -7.72
CA HIS A 66 13.75 -6.64 -6.74
C HIS A 66 14.49 -6.65 -5.40
N VAL A 67 14.43 -5.53 -4.67
CA VAL A 67 14.96 -5.48 -3.31
C VAL A 67 13.98 -6.23 -2.41
N ILE A 68 14.40 -7.37 -1.88
CA ILE A 68 13.56 -8.18 -1.00
C ILE A 68 13.81 -7.79 0.45
N VAL A 69 12.73 -7.47 1.16
CA VAL A 69 12.71 -7.18 2.58
C VAL A 69 11.84 -8.20 3.30
N ALA A 70 12.34 -8.70 4.42
CA ALA A 70 11.57 -9.53 5.32
C ALA A 70 10.64 -8.63 6.14
N ILE A 71 9.32 -8.78 5.96
CA ILE A 71 8.29 -8.08 6.73
C ILE A 71 7.49 -9.11 7.51
N GLY A 72 7.19 -8.81 8.78
CA GLY A 72 6.48 -9.72 9.67
C GLY A 72 7.40 -10.46 10.63
N GLY A 73 6.82 -11.36 11.41
CA GLY A 73 7.48 -12.05 12.52
C GLY A 73 6.91 -11.68 13.89
N GLN A 74 7.40 -12.36 14.92
CA GLN A 74 6.85 -12.32 16.29
C GLN A 74 6.95 -10.95 16.99
N ASN A 75 7.78 -10.03 16.48
CA ASN A 75 7.92 -8.67 17.01
C ASN A 75 7.63 -7.61 15.96
N ALA A 76 7.09 -7.99 14.80
CA ALA A 76 6.81 -7.04 13.72
C ALA A 76 5.62 -6.15 14.08
N ARG A 77 5.81 -4.84 13.95
CA ARG A 77 4.76 -3.84 14.16
C ARG A 77 4.11 -3.48 12.83
N ILE A 78 3.27 -4.39 12.34
CA ILE A 78 2.51 -4.19 11.10
C ILE A 78 1.32 -3.26 11.33
N ILE A 79 1.12 -2.31 10.42
CA ILE A 79 0.06 -1.30 10.46
C ILE A 79 -0.82 -1.35 9.20
N GLY A 80 -2.01 -0.75 9.27
CA GLY A 80 -3.03 -0.82 8.21
C GLY A 80 -3.82 -2.14 8.21
N ASN A 81 -4.66 -2.33 7.19
CA ASN A 81 -5.50 -3.52 7.01
C ASN A 81 -4.76 -4.66 6.27
N LYS A 82 -3.47 -4.49 5.99
CA LYS A 82 -2.60 -5.50 5.35
C LYS A 82 -3.16 -5.96 3.99
N GLY A 83 -3.96 -5.13 3.30
CA GLY A 83 -4.67 -5.56 2.08
C GLY A 83 -5.60 -6.78 2.28
N GLY A 84 -6.08 -7.03 3.51
CA GLY A 84 -7.01 -8.11 3.84
C GLY A 84 -6.36 -9.46 4.18
N ILE A 85 -5.03 -9.55 4.29
CA ILE A 85 -4.34 -10.80 4.66
C ILE A 85 -4.07 -10.91 6.17
N ASP A 86 -4.28 -12.13 6.71
CA ASP A 86 -3.99 -12.47 8.10
C ASP A 86 -2.50 -12.81 8.27
N ILE A 87 -1.69 -11.79 8.56
CA ILE A 87 -0.26 -11.95 8.89
C ILE A 87 -0.16 -12.65 10.26
N LYS A 88 0.32 -13.90 10.29
CA LYS A 88 0.37 -14.75 11.50
C LYS A 88 1.77 -14.92 12.09
N ASP A 89 2.35 -13.91 12.74
CA ASP A 89 3.69 -13.99 13.37
C ASP A 89 4.80 -14.61 12.47
N GLU A 90 4.53 -14.75 11.18
CA GLU A 90 5.34 -15.37 10.14
C GLU A 90 6.08 -14.24 9.42
N VAL A 91 7.29 -14.55 8.96
CA VAL A 91 8.09 -13.63 8.18
C VAL A 91 7.74 -13.86 6.71
N TYR A 92 7.38 -12.79 6.02
CA TYR A 92 7.05 -12.79 4.60
C TYR A 92 8.16 -12.08 3.83
N ASP A 93 8.65 -12.73 2.79
CA ASP A 93 9.52 -12.09 1.81
C ASP A 93 8.68 -11.10 0.99
N CYS A 94 8.99 -9.82 1.11
CA CYS A 94 8.26 -8.75 0.44
C CYS A 94 9.16 -8.01 -0.53
N GLU A 95 8.63 -7.64 -1.68
CA GLU A 95 9.24 -6.65 -2.56
C GLU A 95 9.18 -5.29 -1.86
N TYR A 96 10.35 -4.70 -1.65
CA TYR A 96 10.51 -3.38 -1.07
C TYR A 96 10.05 -2.31 -2.07
N LEU A 97 9.07 -1.50 -1.66
CA LEU A 97 8.57 -0.39 -2.47
C LEU A 97 9.26 0.92 -2.12
N TRP A 98 9.23 1.29 -0.84
CA TRP A 98 9.80 2.52 -0.30
C TRP A 98 9.66 2.50 1.23
N ALA A 99 10.35 3.41 1.90
CA ALA A 99 10.27 3.63 3.33
C ALA A 99 10.14 5.10 3.68
N ILE A 100 9.64 5.39 4.88
CA ILE A 100 9.76 6.70 5.50
C ILE A 100 10.56 6.56 6.79
N GLN A 101 11.62 7.33 6.89
CA GLN A 101 12.44 7.47 8.09
C GLN A 101 12.07 8.74 8.84
N LEU A 102 12.01 8.68 10.18
CA LEU A 102 12.00 9.88 11.02
C LEU A 102 13.38 10.49 11.15
N SER A 103 13.44 11.82 11.13
CA SER A 103 14.69 12.59 11.21
C SER A 103 14.66 13.63 12.32
N ASP A 104 15.83 13.92 12.91
CA ASP A 104 16.02 15.00 13.88
C ASP A 104 16.39 16.35 13.22
N LEU A 105 16.41 16.40 11.89
CA LEU A 105 16.76 17.59 11.12
C LEU A 105 15.77 18.75 11.38
N GLU A 106 16.30 19.97 11.51
CA GLU A 106 15.47 21.15 11.78
C GLU A 106 14.55 21.47 10.58
N GLY A 107 13.24 21.32 10.79
CA GLY A 107 12.23 21.52 9.74
C GLY A 107 12.04 20.33 8.81
N VAL A 108 12.61 19.16 9.12
CA VAL A 108 12.41 17.91 8.37
C VAL A 108 12.20 16.78 9.37
N ARG A 109 10.95 16.31 9.46
CA ARG A 109 10.58 15.21 10.36
C ARG A 109 10.54 13.87 9.64
N PHE A 110 10.16 13.86 8.36
CA PHE A 110 9.98 12.69 7.53
C PHE A 110 10.91 12.74 6.32
N ILE A 111 11.58 11.63 6.08
CA ILE A 111 12.43 11.42 4.92
C ILE A 111 11.92 10.20 4.17
N LYS A 112 11.57 10.37 2.89
CA LYS A 112 11.14 9.27 2.05
C LYS A 112 12.35 8.68 1.35
N VAL A 113 12.49 7.38 1.52
CA VAL A 113 13.52 6.56 0.91
C VAL A 113 12.85 5.69 -0.15
N ASP A 114 13.38 5.74 -1.36
CA ASP A 114 12.92 4.97 -2.51
C ASP A 114 13.33 3.48 -2.44
N HIS A 115 12.85 2.65 -3.37
CA HIS A 115 13.21 1.23 -3.52
C HIS A 115 14.73 0.98 -3.67
N GLU A 116 15.50 1.94 -4.19
CA GLU A 116 16.97 1.86 -4.27
C GLU A 116 17.67 2.20 -2.94
N GLY A 117 16.92 2.65 -1.92
CA GLY A 117 17.49 3.14 -0.67
C GLY A 117 17.94 4.59 -0.73
N GLU A 118 17.60 5.34 -1.78
CA GLU A 118 17.94 6.75 -1.92
C GLU A 118 16.85 7.67 -1.33
N GLU A 119 17.28 8.73 -0.64
CA GLU A 119 16.38 9.76 -0.11
C GLU A 119 15.84 10.61 -1.26
N VAL A 120 14.53 10.53 -1.53
CA VAL A 120 13.88 11.21 -2.67
C VAL A 120 12.99 12.38 -2.25
N ALA A 121 12.58 12.46 -0.98
CA ALA A 121 11.81 13.58 -0.46
C ALA A 121 12.03 13.81 1.05
N TRP A 122 11.81 15.04 1.50
CA TRP A 122 11.94 15.48 2.89
C TRP A 122 10.77 16.42 3.23
N SER A 123 10.11 16.23 4.36
CA SER A 123 8.97 17.03 4.80
C SER A 123 8.89 17.09 6.32
N ASP A 124 8.27 18.12 6.89
CA ASP A 124 7.86 18.18 8.30
C ASP A 124 6.45 17.62 8.55
N ASP A 125 5.65 17.48 7.48
CA ASP A 125 4.29 16.94 7.50
C ASP A 125 4.19 15.63 6.71
N ILE A 126 3.48 14.65 7.28
CA ILE A 126 3.34 13.32 6.68
C ILE A 126 2.46 13.34 5.42
N GLY A 127 1.41 14.16 5.39
CA GLY A 127 0.56 14.31 4.21
C GLY A 127 1.30 14.90 3.01
N GLY A 128 2.30 15.75 3.28
CA GLY A 128 3.14 16.36 2.24
C GLY A 128 4.15 15.41 1.57
N ILE A 129 4.48 14.27 2.19
CA ILE A 129 5.48 13.32 1.66
C ILE A 129 4.84 12.05 1.08
N LEU A 130 3.62 11.74 1.46
CA LEU A 130 2.89 10.58 0.99
C LEU A 130 2.46 10.76 -0.48
N PRO A 131 2.46 9.67 -1.28
CA PRO A 131 2.10 9.72 -2.70
C PRO A 131 0.62 10.05 -2.96
N PHE A 132 -0.25 9.87 -1.97
CA PHE A 132 -1.66 10.20 -2.06
C PHE A 132 -2.01 11.16 -0.93
N GLU A 133 -2.57 12.31 -1.29
CA GLU A 133 -3.30 13.12 -0.33
C GLU A 133 -4.58 12.33 -0.01
N LEU A 134 -4.55 11.53 1.07
CA LEU A 134 -5.73 10.87 1.62
C LEU A 134 -6.67 11.95 2.13
N SER A 135 -7.41 12.56 1.21
CA SER A 135 -8.62 13.29 1.53
C SER A 135 -9.57 12.26 2.16
N ASP A 136 -10.18 12.59 3.29
CA ASP A 136 -11.22 11.82 3.98
C ASP A 136 -12.51 11.80 3.12
N GLU A 137 -12.39 11.35 1.87
CA GLU A 137 -13.50 11.17 0.97
C GLU A 137 -13.88 9.69 1.08
N PRO A 138 -15.12 9.37 1.49
CA PRO A 138 -15.53 7.99 1.72
C PRO A 138 -15.32 7.20 0.42
N LEU A 139 -14.55 6.12 0.51
CA LEU A 139 -14.41 5.16 -0.59
C LEU A 139 -15.84 4.71 -0.99
N PRO A 140 -16.18 4.68 -2.29
CA PRO A 140 -17.48 4.17 -2.71
C PRO A 140 -17.59 2.72 -2.26
N ASP A 141 -18.68 2.37 -1.57
CA ASP A 141 -19.04 0.98 -1.26
C ASP A 141 -18.99 0.16 -2.57
N ILE A 142 -17.99 -0.71 -2.66
CA ILE A 142 -17.91 -1.72 -3.72
C ILE A 142 -18.91 -2.83 -3.36
N ASP A 143 -20.17 -2.65 -3.77
CA ASP A 143 -21.16 -3.73 -3.74
C ASP A 143 -20.61 -4.88 -4.61
N GLU A 144 -20.23 -5.99 -3.97
CA GLU A 144 -19.91 -7.26 -4.62
C GLU A 144 -21.17 -7.80 -5.32
N GLU A 145 -21.45 -7.35 -6.54
CA GLU A 145 -22.42 -8.02 -7.41
C GLU A 145 -21.79 -9.30 -7.99
N ASP A 146 -22.02 -10.38 -7.24
CA ASP A 146 -21.73 -11.78 -7.55
C ASP A 146 -22.30 -12.19 -8.92
N ASP A 147 -21.48 -12.92 -9.66
CA ASP A 147 -21.69 -13.48 -11.00
C ASP A 147 -22.65 -14.69 -10.94
N ASP A 148 -23.70 -14.73 -11.76
CA ASP A 148 -24.47 -15.96 -12.04
C ASP A 148 -24.64 -16.15 -13.56
N ASP A 149 -23.54 -16.55 -14.21
CA ASP A 149 -23.57 -17.30 -15.46
C ASP A 149 -24.13 -18.71 -15.20
N SER A 150 -25.31 -18.99 -15.74
CA SER A 150 -25.76 -20.35 -15.98
C SER A 150 -26.20 -20.49 -17.45
N GLY A 151 -25.33 -21.08 -18.27
CA GLY A 151 -25.63 -21.47 -19.65
C GLY A 151 -26.53 -22.71 -19.77
N ASP A 152 -27.17 -22.88 -20.94
CA ASP A 152 -27.13 -24.11 -21.75
C ASP A 152 -27.89 -23.93 -23.09
N GLU A 153 -27.44 -24.71 -24.07
CA GLU A 153 -27.53 -24.59 -25.53
C GLU A 153 -28.87 -25.00 -26.21
N ASP A 154 -28.99 -24.52 -27.46
CA ASP A 154 -29.67 -25.09 -28.64
C ASP A 154 -31.14 -25.62 -28.60
N ASN A 155 -32.00 -24.94 -29.38
CA ASN A 155 -32.91 -25.65 -30.28
C ASN A 155 -33.16 -24.86 -31.58
N ALA A 156 -32.71 -25.45 -32.70
CA ALA A 156 -33.04 -25.04 -34.05
C ALA A 156 -34.53 -25.28 -34.36
N ASP A 157 -35.21 -24.32 -35.00
CA ASP A 157 -36.11 -24.63 -36.12
C ASP A 157 -36.32 -23.44 -37.05
N ASP A 158 -36.42 -23.81 -38.32
CA ASP A 158 -36.41 -23.06 -39.56
C ASP A 158 -37.67 -22.22 -39.74
N THR A 159 -37.57 -20.93 -40.11
CA THR A 159 -38.59 -20.29 -40.97
C THR A 159 -38.00 -19.14 -41.78
N PHE A 160 -37.67 -19.46 -43.03
CA PHE A 160 -37.71 -18.61 -44.22
C PHE A 160 -38.57 -17.32 -44.12
N SER A 161 -37.98 -16.15 -44.39
CA SER A 161 -38.52 -15.19 -45.38
C SER A 161 -37.59 -14.00 -45.67
N PRO A 162 -37.70 -13.38 -46.86
CA PRO A 162 -36.57 -12.75 -47.56
C PRO A 162 -36.62 -11.21 -47.62
N HIS A 163 -35.45 -10.62 -47.91
CA HIS A 163 -35.27 -9.37 -48.69
C HIS A 163 -35.65 -8.01 -48.07
N ARG A 164 -34.65 -7.20 -47.68
CA ARG A 164 -34.55 -5.79 -48.14
C ARG A 164 -33.14 -5.18 -47.98
N ALA A 165 -32.68 -4.57 -49.07
CA ALA A 165 -31.37 -3.97 -49.32
C ALA A 165 -31.06 -2.69 -48.48
N PRO A 166 -29.77 -2.28 -48.39
CA PRO A 166 -29.34 -1.10 -47.60
C PRO A 166 -29.73 0.24 -48.27
N PRO A 167 -29.95 1.32 -47.51
CA PRO A 167 -30.19 2.63 -48.09
C PRO A 167 -28.87 3.21 -48.64
N GLY A 168 -28.89 3.57 -49.92
CA GLY A 168 -27.75 4.12 -50.65
C GLY A 168 -27.49 5.60 -50.38
N LEU A 169 -26.22 5.97 -50.59
CA LEU A 169 -25.71 7.33 -50.74
C LEU A 169 -26.45 8.11 -51.84
N HIS A 170 -26.85 9.35 -51.53
CA HIS A 170 -26.84 10.46 -52.47
C HIS A 170 -26.50 11.75 -51.73
#